data_AF-W5WM81-F1
#
_entry.id   AF-W5WM81-F1
#
_cell.length_a   1.000
_cell.length_b   1.000
_cell.length_c   1.000
_cell.angle_alpha   90.00
_cell.angle_beta   90.00
_cell.angle_gamma   90.00
#
_symmetry.space_group_name_H-M   'P 1'
#
loop_
_entity.id
_entity.type
_entity.pdbx_description
1 polymer ?
#
loop_
_entity_poly.entity_id
_entity_poly.type
_entity_poly.pdbx_seq_one_letter_code
_entity_poly.pdbx_strand_id
1 'polypeptide(L)'
;MADYDRGVELLQRLGGVARPAVLELFEGVGAADFGAEAVAFVYGGVYQRPDLSLRHRQLVTVAALSTLGYAQAQLDFHHTAARNLGCTEQELREAAGTAGEVGALDERSRLLVLVAASTARGGVGPELREHLLRLRDSGGERAAVEVILHTAVYAGFPAALNALAIAREVLRPGG
;
A
#
# COMPACT_ATOMS: atom_id res chain seq x y z
N MET A 1 6.32 -16.65 -15.49
CA MET A 1 7.27 -17.33 -14.57
C MET A 1 8.20 -16.33 -13.89
N ALA A 2 9.01 -15.54 -14.62
CA ALA A 2 9.93 -14.58 -13.99
C ALA A 2 9.29 -13.63 -12.94
N ASP A 3 8.09 -13.12 -13.19
CA ASP A 3 7.41 -12.24 -12.23
C ASP A 3 6.80 -13.00 -11.04
N TYR A 4 6.35 -14.24 -11.24
CA TYR A 4 5.88 -15.09 -10.13
C TYR A 4 7.03 -15.40 -9.17
N ASP A 5 8.17 -15.85 -9.70
CA ASP A 5 9.34 -16.21 -8.89
C ASP A 5 9.84 -15.00 -8.08
N ARG A 6 9.92 -13.83 -8.72
CA ARG A 6 10.25 -12.56 -8.05
C ARG A 6 9.21 -12.20 -6.97
N GLY A 7 7.93 -12.44 -7.24
CA GLY A 7 6.85 -12.20 -6.29
C GLY A 7 6.95 -13.10 -5.06
N VAL A 8 7.26 -14.39 -5.25
CA VAL A 8 7.50 -15.34 -4.16
C VAL A 8 8.72 -14.95 -3.34
N GLU A 9 9.83 -14.60 -3.98
CA GLU A 9 11.05 -14.14 -3.30
C GLU A 9 10.76 -12.92 -2.42
N LEU A 10 10.01 -11.94 -2.94
CA LEU A 10 9.61 -10.77 -2.18
C LEU A 10 8.71 -11.14 -1.00
N LEU A 11 7.71 -11.99 -1.19
CA LEU A 11 6.82 -12.45 -0.12
C LEU A 11 7.59 -13.16 1.00
N GLN A 12 8.54 -14.02 0.65
CA GLN A 12 9.40 -14.71 1.61
C GLN A 12 10.24 -13.72 2.41
N ARG A 13 10.84 -12.72 1.74
CA ARG A 13 11.60 -11.65 2.38
C ARG A 13 10.73 -10.81 3.32
N LEU A 14 9.53 -10.43 2.89
CA LEU A 14 8.60 -9.64 3.70
C LEU A 14 8.13 -10.43 4.92
N GLY A 15 7.70 -11.68 4.73
CA GLY A 15 7.21 -12.53 5.82
C GLY A 15 8.28 -13.10 6.73
N GLY A 16 9.55 -13.15 6.29
CA GLY A 16 10.61 -13.86 7.01
C GLY A 16 10.39 -15.37 7.07
N VAL A 17 9.64 -15.93 6.11
CA VAL A 17 9.25 -17.35 6.07
C VAL A 17 9.48 -17.95 4.69
N ALA A 18 9.82 -19.24 4.64
CA ALA A 18 10.09 -19.94 3.38
C ALA A 18 8.82 -20.21 2.54
N ARG A 19 7.68 -20.44 3.20
CA ARG A 19 6.40 -20.69 2.53
C ARG A 19 5.35 -19.67 3.00
N PRO A 20 5.04 -18.65 2.19
CA PRO A 20 4.02 -17.67 2.53
C PRO A 20 2.62 -18.31 2.59
N ALA A 21 1.88 -18.06 3.68
CA ALA A 21 0.54 -18.63 3.91
C ALA A 21 -0.49 -18.33 2.80
N VAL A 22 -0.33 -17.20 2.09
CA VAL A 22 -1.22 -16.84 0.98
C VAL A 22 -1.22 -17.89 -0.15
N LEU A 23 -0.09 -18.58 -0.38
CA LEU A 23 -0.01 -19.64 -1.39
C LEU A 23 -0.82 -20.86 -0.96
N GLU A 24 -0.68 -21.25 0.31
CA GLU A 24 -1.41 -22.39 0.89
C GLU A 24 -2.93 -22.16 0.88
N LEU A 25 -3.38 -20.91 1.09
CA LEU A 25 -4.80 -20.56 1.01
C LEU A 25 -5.39 -20.84 -0.38
N PHE A 26 -4.71 -20.44 -1.46
CA PHE A 26 -5.17 -20.68 -2.83
C PHE A 26 -5.09 -22.16 -3.21
N GLU A 27 -4.01 -22.85 -2.81
CA GLU A 27 -3.86 -24.30 -3.02
C GLU A 27 -4.97 -25.09 -2.32
N GLY A 28 -5.30 -24.72 -1.08
CA GLY A 28 -6.30 -25.42 -0.26
C GLY A 28 -7.72 -25.39 -0.82
N VAL A 29 -8.01 -24.46 -1.74
CA VAL A 29 -9.31 -24.37 -2.44
C VAL A 29 -9.21 -24.76 -3.92
N GLY A 30 -8.07 -25.30 -4.37
CA GLY A 30 -7.86 -25.73 -5.75
C GLY A 30 -7.71 -24.60 -6.77
N ALA A 31 -7.33 -23.39 -6.32
CA ALA A 31 -7.18 -22.19 -7.15
C ALA A 31 -5.73 -21.71 -7.22
N ALA A 32 -4.77 -22.65 -7.26
CA ALA A 32 -3.35 -22.35 -7.25
C ALA A 32 -2.90 -21.54 -8.49
N ASP A 33 -3.58 -21.72 -9.62
CA ASP A 33 -3.39 -20.94 -10.85
C ASP A 33 -3.68 -19.45 -10.62
N PHE A 34 -4.84 -19.13 -10.06
CA PHE A 34 -5.19 -17.76 -9.70
C PHE A 34 -4.25 -17.19 -8.63
N GLY A 35 -3.86 -18.01 -7.65
CA GLY A 35 -2.86 -17.62 -6.65
C GLY A 35 -1.53 -17.22 -7.27
N ALA A 36 -1.06 -17.96 -8.28
CA ALA A 36 0.16 -17.64 -9.01
C ALA A 36 0.03 -16.33 -9.80
N GLU A 37 -1.11 -16.09 -10.46
CA GLU A 37 -1.40 -14.84 -11.15
C GLU A 37 -1.42 -13.64 -10.19
N ALA A 38 -2.10 -13.79 -9.04
CA ALA A 38 -2.17 -12.75 -8.02
C ALA A 38 -0.78 -12.40 -7.48
N VAL A 39 0.07 -13.40 -7.20
CA VAL A 39 1.44 -13.18 -6.71
C VAL A 39 2.31 -12.48 -7.77
N ALA A 40 2.24 -12.94 -9.02
CA ALA A 40 2.97 -12.34 -10.12
C ALA A 40 2.56 -10.87 -10.33
N PHE A 41 1.25 -10.58 -10.31
CA PHE A 41 0.74 -9.23 -10.49
C PHE A 41 1.10 -8.31 -9.31
N VAL A 42 0.79 -8.72 -8.08
CA VAL A 42 0.96 -7.89 -6.89
C VAL A 42 2.44 -7.74 -6.55
N TYR A 43 3.11 -8.85 -6.21
CA TYR A 43 4.46 -8.83 -5.67
C TYR A 43 5.53 -8.83 -6.77
N GLY A 44 5.26 -9.50 -7.88
CA GLY A 44 6.13 -9.49 -9.07
C GLY A 44 6.03 -8.24 -9.93
N GLY A 45 4.92 -7.51 -9.83
CA GLY A 45 4.62 -6.32 -10.64
C GLY A 45 4.44 -5.04 -9.83
N VAL A 46 3.31 -4.88 -9.15
CA VAL A 46 2.93 -3.62 -8.45
C VAL A 46 3.98 -3.19 -7.42
N TYR A 47 4.53 -4.13 -6.64
CA TYR A 47 5.58 -3.86 -5.66
C TYR A 47 6.94 -3.47 -6.29
N GLN A 48 7.17 -3.82 -7.56
CA GLN A 48 8.43 -3.56 -8.26
C GLN A 48 8.47 -2.21 -8.97
N ARG A 49 7.34 -1.49 -8.99
CA ARG A 49 7.28 -0.16 -9.60
C ARG A 49 8.24 0.80 -8.87
N PRO A 50 8.85 1.76 -9.58
CA PRO A 50 9.80 2.71 -9.01
C PRO A 50 9.09 3.74 -8.11
N ASP A 51 9.85 4.74 -7.63
CA ASP A 51 9.36 5.93 -6.91
C ASP A 51 8.70 5.72 -5.54
N LEU A 52 8.47 4.47 -5.10
CA LEU A 52 8.01 4.15 -3.75
C LEU A 52 8.83 2.99 -3.15
N SER A 53 9.46 3.25 -2.00
CA SER A 53 10.29 2.26 -1.31
C SER A 53 9.43 1.10 -0.75
N LEU A 54 10.02 -0.08 -0.56
CA LEU A 54 9.33 -1.20 0.10
C LEU A 54 8.81 -0.82 1.50
N ARG A 55 9.59 -0.02 2.22
CA ARG A 55 9.20 0.50 3.55
C ARG A 55 7.94 1.36 3.46
N HIS A 56 7.89 2.30 2.51
CA HIS A 56 6.69 3.11 2.28
C HIS A 56 5.51 2.26 1.82
N ARG A 57 5.72 1.27 0.95
CA ARG A 57 4.68 0.30 0.53
C ARG A 57 4.04 -0.37 1.74
N GLN A 58 4.82 -0.87 2.70
CA GLN A 58 4.26 -1.47 3.90
C GLN A 58 3.48 -0.48 4.78
N LEU A 59 3.99 0.74 4.97
CA LEU A 59 3.28 1.76 5.75
C LEU A 59 1.93 2.14 5.12
N VAL A 60 1.88 2.32 3.80
CA VAL A 60 0.62 2.66 3.11
C VAL A 60 -0.34 1.48 3.06
N THR A 61 0.16 0.25 2.98
CA THR A 61 -0.67 -0.96 3.09
C THR A 61 -1.30 -1.09 4.48
N VAL A 62 -0.52 -0.88 5.55
CA VAL A 62 -1.04 -0.87 6.93
C VAL A 62 -2.18 0.13 7.04
N ALA A 63 -2.00 1.36 6.56
CA ALA A 63 -3.05 2.37 6.60
C ALA A 63 -4.30 2.03 5.78
N ALA A 64 -4.12 1.49 4.58
CA ALA A 64 -5.23 1.06 3.75
C ALA A 64 -6.04 -0.06 4.43
N LEU A 65 -5.36 -1.10 4.92
CA LEU A 65 -5.98 -2.24 5.59
C LEU A 65 -6.64 -1.86 6.91
N SER A 66 -6.00 -1.03 7.74
CA SER A 66 -6.59 -0.48 8.96
C SER A 66 -7.84 0.36 8.67
N THR A 67 -7.82 1.13 7.58
CA THR A 67 -8.98 1.91 7.13
C THR A 67 -10.14 1.02 6.69
N LEU A 68 -9.87 -0.09 6.00
CA LEU A 68 -10.89 -1.04 5.58
C LEU A 68 -11.52 -1.80 6.76
N GLY A 69 -10.73 -2.11 7.79
CA GLY A 69 -11.22 -2.62 9.08
C GLY A 69 -11.68 -4.08 9.12
N TYR A 70 -11.65 -4.81 7.99
CA TYR A 70 -12.09 -6.22 7.93
C TYR A 70 -10.98 -7.23 7.65
N ALA A 71 -9.76 -6.77 7.32
CA ALA A 71 -8.70 -7.61 6.76
C ALA A 71 -7.60 -7.95 7.79
N GLN A 72 -7.96 -8.40 8.99
CA GLN A 72 -7.02 -8.57 10.12
C GLN A 72 -5.81 -9.46 9.78
N ALA A 73 -6.01 -10.62 9.15
CA ALA A 73 -4.91 -11.52 8.80
C ALA A 73 -3.90 -10.90 7.83
N GLN A 74 -4.37 -10.08 6.88
CA GLN A 74 -3.50 -9.31 5.99
C GLN A 74 -2.77 -8.20 6.75
N LEU A 75 -3.47 -7.52 7.66
CA LEU A 75 -2.89 -6.46 8.48
C LEU A 75 -1.75 -7.00 9.37
N ASP A 76 -1.93 -8.17 9.98
CA ASP A 76 -0.90 -8.82 10.80
C ASP A 76 0.35 -9.19 9.98
N PHE A 77 0.15 -9.72 8.77
CA PHE A 77 1.26 -9.98 7.83
C PHE A 77 2.00 -8.69 7.49
N HIS A 78 1.29 -7.62 7.14
CA HIS A 78 1.90 -6.36 6.74
C HIS A 78 2.56 -5.60 7.90
N HIS A 79 2.06 -5.73 9.14
CA HIS A 79 2.78 -5.28 10.32
C HIS A 79 4.10 -6.02 10.52
N THR A 80 4.09 -7.34 10.38
CA THR A 80 5.32 -8.16 10.46
C THR A 80 6.31 -7.79 9.37
N ALA A 81 5.84 -7.64 8.13
CA ALA A 81 6.65 -7.23 7.00
C ALA A 81 7.26 -5.84 7.17
N ALA A 82 6.49 -4.88 7.70
CA ALA A 82 7.01 -3.55 8.00
C ALA A 82 8.12 -3.57 9.06
N ARG A 83 7.96 -4.37 10.13
CA ARG A 83 9.00 -4.57 11.16
C ARG A 83 10.27 -5.19 10.59
N ASN A 84 10.13 -6.18 9.71
CA ASN A 84 11.26 -6.81 9.01
C ASN A 84 12.03 -5.81 8.12
N LEU A 85 11.40 -4.68 7.75
CA LEU A 85 12.01 -3.57 7.02
C LEU A 85 12.44 -2.40 7.93
N GLY A 86 12.36 -2.56 9.25
CA GLY A 86 12.81 -1.58 10.24
C GLY A 86 11.80 -0.48 10.60
N CYS A 87 10.52 -0.62 10.26
CA CYS A 87 9.49 0.28 10.81
C CYS A 87 9.32 0.05 12.31
N THR A 88 9.18 1.14 13.06
CA THR A 88 8.93 1.09 14.51
C THR A 88 7.45 0.89 14.85
N GLU A 89 7.15 0.43 16.07
CA GLU A 89 5.77 0.33 16.54
C GLU A 89 5.00 1.65 16.48
N GLN A 90 5.66 2.76 16.80
CA GLN A 90 5.03 4.09 16.81
C GLN A 90 4.64 4.50 15.38
N GLU A 91 5.52 4.26 14.40
CA GLU A 91 5.21 4.52 12.99
C GLU A 91 4.05 3.65 12.48
N LEU A 92 3.98 2.39 12.91
CA LEU A 92 2.89 1.49 12.54
C LEU A 92 1.55 1.91 13.15
N ARG A 93 1.57 2.40 14.40
CA ARG A 93 0.36 2.92 15.07
C ARG A 93 -0.13 4.22 14.46
N GLU A 94 0.78 5.16 14.17
CA GLU A 94 0.45 6.39 13.44
C GLU A 94 -0.08 6.04 12.05
N ALA A 95 0.54 5.08 11.35
CA ALA A 95 0.05 4.66 10.04
C ALA A 95 -1.32 4.00 10.07
N ALA A 96 -1.61 3.20 11.10
CA ALA A 96 -2.92 2.60 11.31
C ALA A 96 -4.01 3.62 11.71
N GLY A 97 -3.66 4.89 11.94
CA GLY A 97 -4.60 5.92 12.36
C GLY A 97 -5.01 5.82 13.84
N THR A 98 -4.15 5.24 14.69
CA THR A 98 -4.42 5.12 16.12
C THR A 98 -4.54 6.50 16.76
N ALA A 99 -5.63 6.75 17.49
CA ALA A 99 -5.89 8.05 18.10
C ALA A 99 -4.77 8.47 19.07
N GLY A 100 -4.25 9.68 18.89
CA GLY A 100 -3.21 10.26 19.74
C GLY A 100 -1.76 9.90 19.35
N GLU A 101 -1.56 8.99 18.39
CA GLU A 101 -0.23 8.65 17.86
C GLU A 101 0.08 9.57 16.67
N VAL A 102 0.85 10.64 16.92
CA VAL A 102 1.24 11.63 15.91
C VAL A 102 2.71 12.01 16.12
N GLY A 103 3.48 12.07 15.03
CA GLY A 103 4.84 12.60 15.02
C GLY A 103 5.95 11.55 14.94
N ALA A 104 5.61 10.26 14.85
CA ALA A 104 6.55 9.19 14.57
C ALA A 104 6.97 9.15 13.10
N LEU A 105 6.05 9.46 12.18
CA LEU A 105 6.33 9.58 10.76
C LEU A 105 6.86 10.98 10.41
N ASP A 106 7.82 11.05 9.49
CA ASP A 106 8.12 12.31 8.82
C ASP A 106 6.91 12.80 8.01
N GLU A 107 6.90 14.09 7.65
CA GLU A 107 5.77 14.72 6.96
C GLU A 107 5.43 14.08 5.61
N ARG A 108 6.45 13.72 4.81
CA ARG A 108 6.23 13.09 3.51
C ARG A 108 5.61 11.71 3.70
N SER A 109 6.14 10.91 4.61
CA SER A 109 5.64 9.58 4.95
C SER A 109 4.20 9.67 5.43
N ARG A 110 3.88 10.59 6.37
CA ARG A 110 2.52 10.84 6.85
C ARG A 110 1.55 11.14 5.71
N LEU A 111 1.90 12.03 4.80
CA LEU A 111 1.04 12.37 3.65
C LEU A 111 0.78 11.17 2.73
N LEU A 112 1.80 10.34 2.45
CA LEU A 112 1.62 9.12 1.67
C LEU A 112 0.64 8.16 2.33
N VAL A 113 0.74 8.00 3.65
CA VAL A 113 -0.13 7.14 4.43
C VAL A 113 -1.58 7.66 4.45
N LEU A 114 -1.76 8.98 4.57
CA LEU A 114 -3.06 9.64 4.49
C LEU A 114 -3.70 9.53 3.09
N VAL A 115 -2.92 9.59 2.02
CA VAL A 115 -3.40 9.34 0.64
C VAL A 115 -3.92 7.90 0.52
N ALA A 116 -3.20 6.92 1.07
CA ALA A 116 -3.63 5.52 1.06
C ALA A 116 -4.94 5.32 1.83
N ALA A 117 -5.04 5.88 3.03
CA ALA A 117 -6.25 5.83 3.85
C ALA A 117 -7.44 6.51 3.14
N SER A 118 -7.27 7.70 2.58
CA SER A 118 -8.34 8.38 1.83
C SER A 118 -8.73 7.64 0.55
N THR A 119 -7.77 6.98 -0.11
CA THR A 119 -8.06 6.10 -1.25
C THR A 119 -8.88 4.90 -0.79
N ALA A 120 -8.50 4.25 0.31
CA ALA A 120 -9.23 3.10 0.86
C ALA A 120 -10.66 3.43 1.32
N ARG A 121 -10.93 4.69 1.71
CA ARG A 121 -12.31 5.19 1.97
C ARG A 121 -13.15 5.45 0.72
N GLY A 122 -12.67 5.04 -0.47
CA GLY A 122 -13.37 5.18 -1.74
C GLY A 122 -12.82 6.26 -2.67
N GLY A 123 -11.79 7.00 -2.25
CA GLY A 123 -11.05 7.91 -3.13
C GLY A 123 -11.83 9.14 -3.60
N VAL A 124 -12.83 9.59 -2.82
CA VAL A 124 -13.74 10.69 -3.20
C VAL A 124 -13.76 11.88 -2.21
N GLY A 125 -13.11 11.76 -1.05
CA GLY A 125 -13.16 12.76 0.01
C GLY A 125 -12.30 14.01 -0.28
N PRO A 126 -12.69 15.20 0.24
CA PRO A 126 -11.93 16.44 0.08
C PRO A 126 -10.51 16.35 0.69
N GLU A 127 -10.32 15.51 1.70
CA GLU A 127 -9.04 15.29 2.37
C GLU A 127 -7.99 14.71 1.41
N LEU A 128 -8.41 13.85 0.47
CA LEU A 128 -7.50 13.30 -0.53
C LEU A 128 -6.88 14.43 -1.38
N ARG A 129 -7.69 15.38 -1.83
CA ARG A 129 -7.22 16.54 -2.61
C ARG A 129 -6.21 17.35 -1.82
N GLU A 130 -6.47 17.62 -0.54
CA GLU A 130 -5.55 18.38 0.31
C GLU A 130 -4.18 17.69 0.46
N HIS A 131 -4.17 16.39 0.78
CA HIS A 131 -2.92 15.64 0.91
C HIS A 131 -2.12 15.61 -0.40
N LEU A 132 -2.81 15.47 -1.53
CA LEU A 132 -2.20 15.49 -2.86
C LEU A 132 -1.59 16.87 -3.21
N LEU A 133 -2.27 17.97 -2.83
CA LEU A 133 -1.73 19.33 -2.99
C LEU A 133 -0.42 19.49 -2.19
N ARG A 134 -0.41 19.07 -0.93
CA ARG A 134 0.78 19.15 -0.06
C ARG A 134 1.94 18.28 -0.57
N LEU A 135 1.64 17.09 -1.11
CA LEU A 135 2.64 16.26 -1.76
C LEU A 135 3.19 16.92 -3.02
N ARG A 136 2.34 17.50 -3.86
CA ARG A 136 2.80 18.26 -5.05
C ARG A 136 3.71 19.41 -4.66
N ASP A 137 3.29 20.22 -3.70
CA ASP A 137 4.05 21.40 -3.27
C ASP A 137 5.42 21.03 -2.65
N SER A 138 5.62 19.75 -2.30
CA SER A 138 6.89 19.18 -1.80
C SER A 138 7.59 18.21 -2.79
N GLY A 139 7.17 18.15 -4.07
CA GLY A 139 7.78 17.31 -5.09
C GLY A 139 7.51 15.80 -4.92
N GLY A 140 6.35 15.45 -4.38
CA GLY A 140 5.89 14.11 -4.06
C GLY A 140 4.91 13.50 -5.07
N GLU A 141 4.73 14.08 -6.25
CA GLU A 141 3.68 13.71 -7.22
C GLU A 141 3.80 12.26 -7.69
N ARG A 142 5.01 11.83 -8.06
CA ARG A 142 5.23 10.43 -8.50
C ARG A 142 4.91 9.43 -7.39
N ALA A 143 5.39 9.71 -6.17
CA ALA A 143 5.12 8.86 -5.02
C ALA A 143 3.62 8.81 -4.69
N ALA A 144 2.90 9.93 -4.81
CA ALA A 144 1.46 9.98 -4.61
C ALA A 144 0.70 9.07 -5.58
N VAL A 145 1.06 9.10 -6.87
CA VAL A 145 0.48 8.21 -7.90
C VAL A 145 0.79 6.74 -7.57
N GLU A 146 2.03 6.43 -7.19
CA GLU A 146 2.41 5.06 -6.79
C GLU A 146 1.63 4.55 -5.59
N VAL A 147 1.34 5.39 -4.59
CA VAL A 147 0.49 5.01 -3.45
C VAL A 147 -0.92 4.65 -3.90
N ILE A 148 -1.53 5.44 -4.79
CA ILE A 148 -2.89 5.18 -5.28
C ILE A 148 -2.93 3.85 -6.06
N LEU A 149 -1.95 3.63 -6.94
CA LEU A 149 -1.83 2.38 -7.70
C LEU A 149 -1.59 1.17 -6.79
N HIS A 150 -0.74 1.33 -5.77
CA HIS A 150 -0.50 0.29 -4.78
C HIS A 150 -1.76 -0.05 -3.98
N THR A 151 -2.52 0.98 -3.60
CA THR A 151 -3.77 0.83 -2.83
C THR A 151 -4.85 0.09 -3.63
N ALA A 152 -4.81 0.09 -4.97
CA ALA A 152 -5.74 -0.67 -5.81
C ALA A 152 -5.73 -2.17 -5.51
N VAL A 153 -4.59 -2.73 -5.08
CA VAL A 153 -4.46 -4.14 -4.69
C VAL A 153 -5.28 -4.46 -3.44
N TYR A 154 -5.39 -3.50 -2.52
CA TYR A 154 -5.97 -3.70 -1.20
C TYR A 154 -7.42 -3.20 -1.10
N ALA A 155 -7.70 -2.03 -1.69
CA ALA A 155 -9.01 -1.39 -1.67
C ALA A 155 -9.79 -1.53 -3.00
N GLY A 156 -9.20 -2.16 -4.00
CA GLY A 156 -9.80 -2.39 -5.31
C GLY A 156 -9.66 -1.22 -6.29
N PHE A 157 -9.80 -1.55 -7.58
CA PHE A 157 -9.71 -0.58 -8.67
C PHE A 157 -10.74 0.56 -8.60
N PRO A 158 -12.01 0.38 -8.22
CA PRO A 158 -12.96 1.49 -8.18
C PRO A 158 -12.50 2.65 -7.30
N ALA A 159 -12.01 2.36 -6.09
CA ALA A 159 -11.50 3.36 -5.17
C ALA A 159 -10.22 4.04 -5.68
N ALA A 160 -9.29 3.26 -6.26
CA ALA A 160 -8.08 3.79 -6.86
C ALA A 160 -8.33 4.66 -8.10
N LEU A 161 -9.30 4.30 -8.94
CA LEU A 161 -9.69 5.08 -10.12
C LEU A 161 -10.31 6.42 -9.74
N ASN A 162 -11.16 6.44 -8.70
CA ASN A 162 -11.67 7.70 -8.13
C ASN A 162 -10.51 8.60 -7.65
N ALA A 163 -9.57 8.03 -6.90
CA ALA A 163 -8.40 8.76 -6.41
C ALA A 163 -7.50 9.27 -7.56
N LEU A 164 -7.30 8.46 -8.61
CA LEU A 164 -6.56 8.86 -9.81
C LEU A 164 -7.23 10.02 -10.57
N ALA A 165 -8.57 10.07 -10.59
CA ALA A 165 -9.30 11.18 -11.19
C ALA A 165 -8.97 12.50 -10.49
N ILE A 166 -8.97 12.49 -9.14
CA ILE A 166 -8.57 13.67 -8.33
C ILE A 166 -7.08 13.97 -8.54
N ALA A 167 -6.20 12.97 -8.50
CA ALA A 167 -4.77 13.15 -8.70
C ALA A 167 -4.45 13.77 -10.07
N ARG A 168 -5.19 13.39 -11.13
CA ARG A 168 -5.05 13.98 -12.46
C ARG A 168 -5.32 15.48 -12.48
N GLU A 169 -6.28 15.95 -11.69
CA GLU A 169 -6.62 17.37 -11.58
C GLU A 169 -5.61 18.14 -10.73
N VAL A 170 -5.07 17.51 -9.69
CA VAL A 170 -4.27 18.17 -8.66
C VAL A 170 -2.77 18.17 -9.00
N LEU A 171 -2.24 17.04 -9.46
CA LEU A 171 -0.80 16.79 -9.61
C LEU A 171 -0.24 17.19 -10.97
N ARG A 172 -1.10 17.48 -11.96
CA ARG A 172 -0.61 18.03 -13.23
C ARG A 172 -0.18 19.48 -13.01
N PRO A 173 1.04 19.89 -13.42
CA PRO A 173 1.35 21.31 -13.51
C PRO A 173 0.34 21.95 -14.46
N GLY A 174 -0.17 23.13 -14.10
CA GLY A 174 -1.24 23.81 -14.84
C GLY A 174 -0.96 23.87 -16.34
N GLY A 175 -2.00 23.64 -17.15
CA GLY A 175 -1.99 24.00 -18.56
C GLY A 175 -1.97 25.51 -18.77
#